data_AF-A0A0G2HNV4-F1
#
_entry.id   AF-A0A0G2HNV4-F1
#
_cell.length_a   1.000
_cell.length_b   1.000
_cell.length_c   1.000
_cell.angle_alpha   90.00
_cell.angle_beta   90.00
_cell.angle_gamma   90.00
#
_symmetry.space_group_name_H-M   'P 1'
#
loop_
_entity.id
_entity.type
_entity.pdbx_description
1 polymer ?
#
loop_
_entity_poly.entity_id
_entity_poly.type
_entity_poly.pdbx_seq_one_letter_code
_entity_poly.pdbx_strand_id
1 'polypeptide(L)'
;MPVRSLSKLAFAAVLAGSTLVQAKPIARQEANTCTTINQRKSWTALTDSEKSAYIDAELCLQALPAQLADTSNAVTGAQNRWDEIHYTHIVQTNVIHNVGAFLPWHRLFVRAHEVLLQQECGYTGAQPYWDERSDIEQINNGTLTIDQLVVFDNQTGGPNVPSDDILALGNLSYPTAAVLDYDGDSGNVTTLNHTLWMVNLIANATAGDVMDLGGSTSCAEYV
;
A
#
# COMPACT_ATOMS: atom_id res chain seq x y z
N MET A 1 75.16 8.90 6.52
CA MET A 1 73.69 8.85 6.28
C MET A 1 73.01 8.89 7.64
N PRO A 2 72.11 9.86 7.89
CA PRO A 2 70.67 9.55 7.96
C PRO A 2 69.84 10.61 7.19
N VAL A 3 69.02 10.22 6.20
CA VAL A 3 67.61 9.79 6.24
C VAL A 3 66.66 10.83 6.88
N ARG A 4 65.90 11.50 6.01
CA ARG A 4 64.81 12.44 6.30
C ARG A 4 63.65 11.69 7.00
N SER A 5 63.11 12.25 8.09
CA SER A 5 61.86 11.78 8.69
C SER A 5 60.71 12.69 8.27
N LEU A 6 59.72 12.07 7.62
CA LEU A 6 58.49 12.69 7.12
C LEU A 6 57.51 12.97 8.28
N SER A 7 56.96 14.17 8.28
CA SER A 7 55.87 14.62 9.14
C SER A 7 54.65 13.71 8.97
N LYS A 8 54.19 13.08 10.06
CA LYS A 8 52.94 12.32 10.08
C LYS A 8 51.76 13.28 10.09
N LEU A 9 51.07 13.43 8.95
CA LEU A 9 49.70 13.96 8.96
C LEU A 9 48.80 12.90 9.60
N ALA A 10 48.22 13.24 10.74
CA ALA A 10 47.15 12.45 11.34
C ALA A 10 45.84 12.74 10.58
N PHE A 11 45.36 11.76 9.80
CA PHE A 11 44.00 11.76 9.28
C PHE A 11 43.06 11.43 10.44
N ALA A 12 42.29 12.42 10.89
CA ALA A 12 41.17 12.18 11.79
C ALA A 12 40.06 11.48 10.98
N ALA A 13 39.82 10.20 11.26
CA ALA A 13 38.66 9.49 10.74
C ALA A 13 37.41 10.05 11.42
N VAL A 14 36.65 10.88 10.70
CA VAL A 14 35.28 11.23 11.10
C VAL A 14 34.44 9.97 10.85
N LEU A 15 34.21 9.19 11.89
CA LEU A 15 33.14 8.19 11.90
C LEU A 15 31.82 8.95 11.84
N ALA A 16 31.30 9.15 10.63
CA ALA A 16 29.89 9.43 10.44
C ALA A 16 29.14 8.21 10.97
N GLY A 17 28.63 8.31 12.19
CA GLY A 17 27.72 7.32 12.75
C GLY A 17 26.45 7.35 11.92
N SER A 18 26.36 6.50 10.90
CA SER A 18 25.11 6.18 10.23
C SER A 18 24.21 5.53 11.27
N THR A 19 23.29 6.29 11.85
CA THR A 19 22.17 5.68 12.56
C THR A 19 21.39 4.89 11.53
N LEU A 20 21.57 3.58 11.51
CA LEU A 20 20.68 2.68 10.78
C LEU A 20 19.29 2.88 11.41
N VAL A 21 18.43 3.61 10.72
CA VAL A 21 17.00 3.65 11.05
C VAL A 21 16.49 2.28 10.69
N GLN A 22 16.47 1.38 11.67
CA GLN A 22 15.93 0.05 11.48
C GLN A 22 14.42 0.21 11.22
N ALA A 23 14.00 -0.08 9.99
CA ALA A 23 12.59 -0.10 9.62
C ALA A 23 11.85 -1.09 10.52
N LYS A 24 11.11 -0.54 11.48
CA LYS A 24 10.29 -1.30 12.39
C LYS A 24 8.86 -1.25 11.84
N PRO A 25 8.16 -2.39 11.73
CA PRO A 25 6.78 -2.38 11.31
C PRO A 25 5.97 -1.42 12.17
N ILE A 26 5.03 -0.70 11.55
CA ILE A 26 4.06 0.08 12.30
C ILE A 26 3.34 -0.87 13.27
N ALA A 27 3.43 -0.53 14.56
CA ALA A 27 2.88 -1.36 15.62
C ALA A 27 1.35 -1.45 15.50
N ARG A 28 0.81 -2.64 15.79
CA ARG A 28 -0.64 -2.82 15.93
C ARG A 28 -1.13 -1.96 17.09
N GLN A 29 -2.27 -1.27 16.94
CA GLN A 29 -2.94 -0.68 18.10
C GLN A 29 -3.29 -1.79 19.09
N GLU A 30 -2.91 -1.63 20.36
CA GLU A 30 -3.22 -2.62 21.39
C GLU A 30 -4.72 -2.90 21.47
N ALA A 31 -5.09 -4.07 21.98
CA ALA A 31 -6.43 -4.65 21.96
C ALA A 31 -7.53 -3.89 22.75
N ASN A 32 -7.33 -2.60 23.05
CA ASN A 32 -8.32 -1.76 23.72
C ASN A 32 -9.01 -0.86 22.69
N THR A 33 -10.14 -1.37 22.19
CA THR A 33 -11.27 -0.69 21.51
C THR A 33 -10.95 0.47 20.57
N CYS A 34 -11.30 0.29 19.29
CA CYS A 34 -11.45 1.36 18.31
C CYS A 34 -12.23 2.56 18.92
N THR A 35 -11.53 3.65 19.22
CA THR A 35 -12.14 4.85 19.85
C THR A 35 -12.64 5.86 18.83
N THR A 36 -12.09 5.81 17.61
CA THR A 36 -12.42 6.71 16.52
C THR A 36 -12.53 5.89 15.25
N ILE A 37 -13.77 5.59 14.85
CA ILE A 37 -14.06 4.78 13.67
C ILE A 37 -13.76 5.61 12.42
N ASN A 38 -12.89 5.09 11.56
CA ASN A 38 -12.62 5.65 10.24
C ASN A 38 -13.87 5.54 9.36
N GLN A 39 -14.36 6.69 8.89
CA GLN A 39 -15.54 6.79 8.03
C GLN A 39 -15.13 6.66 6.57
N ARG A 40 -15.20 5.45 6.00
CA ARG A 40 -14.87 5.21 4.59
C ARG A 40 -16.05 5.63 3.72
N LYS A 41 -15.86 6.72 2.99
CA LYS A 41 -16.84 7.30 2.06
C LYS A 41 -16.56 6.85 0.64
N SER A 42 -17.60 6.85 -0.21
CA SER A 42 -17.37 6.75 -1.64
C SER A 42 -16.56 7.97 -2.12
N TRP A 43 -15.74 7.80 -3.16
CA TRP A 43 -14.97 8.90 -3.76
C TRP A 43 -15.88 10.06 -4.19
N THR A 44 -17.07 9.74 -4.70
CA THR A 44 -18.10 10.72 -5.09
C THR A 44 -18.71 11.47 -3.91
N ALA A 45 -18.72 10.88 -2.71
CA ALA A 45 -19.22 11.51 -1.49
C ALA A 45 -18.16 12.37 -0.75
N LEU A 46 -16.89 12.30 -1.16
CA LEU A 46 -15.85 13.18 -0.64
C LEU A 46 -16.03 14.62 -1.14
N THR A 47 -15.81 15.58 -0.24
CA THR A 47 -15.59 16.98 -0.60
C THR A 47 -14.27 17.15 -1.35
N ASP A 48 -14.14 18.24 -2.12
CA ASP A 48 -12.89 18.54 -2.85
C ASP A 48 -11.68 18.65 -1.90
N SER A 49 -11.88 19.17 -0.68
CA SER A 49 -10.82 19.20 0.34
C SER A 49 -10.43 17.81 0.83
N GLU A 50 -11.38 16.88 0.95
CA GLU A 50 -11.07 15.49 1.35
C GLU A 50 -10.35 14.75 0.23
N LYS A 51 -10.75 14.96 -1.04
CA LYS A 51 -10.05 14.41 -2.21
C LYS A 51 -8.63 14.95 -2.31
N SER A 52 -8.44 16.26 -2.19
CA SER A 52 -7.11 16.88 -2.20
C SER A 52 -6.24 16.32 -1.08
N ALA A 53 -6.75 16.25 0.15
CA ALA A 53 -5.99 15.72 1.29
C ALA A 53 -5.59 14.25 1.09
N TYR A 54 -6.43 13.43 0.45
CA TYR A 54 -6.10 12.06 0.11
C TYR A 54 -4.98 12.01 -0.94
N ILE A 55 -5.11 12.77 -2.04
CA ILE A 55 -4.11 12.83 -3.12
C ILE A 55 -2.77 13.36 -2.60
N ASP A 56 -2.77 14.40 -1.76
CA ASP A 56 -1.56 14.95 -1.15
C ASP A 56 -0.82 13.91 -0.30
N ALA A 57 -1.57 13.05 0.42
CA ALA A 57 -1.00 11.96 1.20
C ALA A 57 -0.43 10.84 0.31
N GLU A 58 -1.08 10.54 -0.82
CA GLU A 58 -0.56 9.57 -1.81
C GLU A 58 0.73 10.03 -2.45
N LEU A 59 0.78 11.30 -2.89
CA LEU A 59 1.98 11.92 -3.44
C LEU A 59 3.11 11.95 -2.41
N CYS A 60 2.78 12.17 -1.14
CA CYS A 60 3.73 12.04 -0.05
C CYS A 60 4.30 10.60 0.05
N LEU A 61 3.47 9.55 0.03
CA LEU A 61 3.98 8.16 0.08
C LEU A 61 4.89 7.82 -1.11
N GLN A 62 4.59 8.36 -2.30
CA GLN A 62 5.43 8.20 -3.49
C GLN A 62 6.76 8.98 -3.39
N ALA A 63 6.83 10.01 -2.57
CA ALA A 63 8.03 10.80 -2.34
C ALA A 63 8.88 10.30 -1.15
N LEU A 64 8.29 9.58 -0.20
CA LEU A 64 9.01 9.05 0.95
C LEU A 64 9.99 7.94 0.53
N PRO A 65 11.24 7.94 1.05
CA PRO A 65 12.21 6.92 0.71
C PRO A 65 11.75 5.53 1.20
N ALA A 66 12.10 4.49 0.43
CA ALA A 66 11.94 3.10 0.85
C ALA A 66 12.61 2.86 2.22
N GLN A 67 11.91 2.20 3.14
CA GLN A 67 12.41 1.95 4.50
C GLN A 67 13.01 0.54 4.66
N LEU A 68 12.52 -0.43 3.89
CA LEU A 68 12.90 -1.82 3.95
C LEU A 68 14.12 -2.16 3.09
N ALA A 69 14.68 -1.20 2.33
CA ALA A 69 15.75 -1.39 1.34
C ALA A 69 17.00 -2.17 1.86
N ASP A 70 17.27 -2.13 3.18
CA ASP A 70 18.42 -2.79 3.81
C ASP A 70 18.03 -3.96 4.76
N THR A 71 16.80 -4.47 4.68
CA THR A 71 16.31 -5.58 5.54
C THR A 71 16.36 -6.94 4.83
N SER A 72 16.27 -8.05 5.58
CA SER A 72 16.16 -9.40 4.97
C SER A 72 14.90 -9.58 4.11
N ASN A 73 13.94 -8.67 4.25
CA ASN A 73 12.70 -8.59 3.49
C ASN A 73 12.70 -7.37 2.56
N ALA A 74 13.90 -6.85 2.23
CA ALA A 74 14.07 -5.71 1.34
C ALA A 74 13.46 -5.99 -0.02
N VAL A 75 12.74 -4.97 -0.50
CA VAL A 75 12.31 -4.92 -1.87
C VAL A 75 13.49 -4.43 -2.70
N THR A 76 14.25 -5.37 -3.27
CA THR A 76 15.35 -5.04 -4.16
C THR A 76 14.81 -4.17 -5.31
N GLY A 77 15.22 -2.89 -5.34
CA GLY A 77 14.80 -1.94 -6.36
C GLY A 77 13.60 -1.04 -5.98
N ALA A 78 13.03 -1.14 -4.77
CA ALA A 78 12.07 -0.14 -4.31
C ALA A 78 12.77 1.21 -4.14
N GLN A 79 12.17 2.26 -4.72
CA GLN A 79 12.67 3.63 -4.64
C GLN A 79 11.95 4.43 -3.55
N ASN A 80 10.69 4.10 -3.28
CA ASN A 80 9.86 4.82 -2.31
C ASN A 80 8.95 3.87 -1.51
N ARG A 81 8.24 4.42 -0.52
CA ARG A 81 7.27 3.64 0.30
C ARG A 81 6.13 3.06 -0.52
N TRP A 82 5.74 3.76 -1.58
CA TRP A 82 4.75 3.29 -2.54
C TRP A 82 5.16 1.97 -3.21
N ASP A 83 6.42 1.85 -3.65
CA ASP A 83 6.95 0.62 -4.24
C ASP A 83 6.92 -0.55 -3.24
N GLU A 84 7.19 -0.29 -1.96
CA GLU A 84 7.23 -1.33 -0.92
C GLU A 84 5.84 -1.91 -0.61
N ILE A 85 4.81 -1.07 -0.59
CA ILE A 85 3.43 -1.56 -0.44
C ILE A 85 2.99 -2.35 -1.67
N HIS A 86 3.31 -1.92 -2.89
CA HIS A 86 2.97 -2.68 -4.09
C HIS A 86 3.69 -4.03 -4.16
N TYR A 87 4.96 -4.05 -3.76
CA TYR A 87 5.74 -5.30 -3.73
C TYR A 87 5.11 -6.36 -2.85
N THR A 88 4.48 -5.98 -1.73
CA THR A 88 3.75 -6.88 -0.84
C THR A 88 2.67 -7.67 -1.58
N HIS A 89 1.96 -7.02 -2.51
CA HIS A 89 0.97 -7.67 -3.36
C HIS A 89 1.62 -8.56 -4.43
N ILE A 90 2.70 -8.10 -5.07
CA ILE A 90 3.42 -8.84 -6.11
C ILE A 90 3.93 -10.18 -5.56
N VAL A 91 4.64 -10.18 -4.42
CA VAL A 91 5.26 -11.40 -3.90
C VAL A 91 4.27 -12.39 -3.29
N GLN A 92 3.08 -11.93 -2.90
CA GLN A 92 2.05 -12.78 -2.32
C GLN A 92 0.95 -13.17 -3.33
N THR A 93 1.01 -12.70 -4.59
CA THR A 93 -0.07 -12.87 -5.59
C THR A 93 -0.59 -14.32 -5.69
N ASN A 94 0.32 -15.31 -5.72
CA ASN A 94 -0.03 -16.73 -5.85
C ASN A 94 -0.69 -17.35 -4.61
N VAL A 95 -0.70 -16.65 -3.47
CA VAL A 95 -1.24 -17.14 -2.19
C VAL A 95 -2.33 -16.21 -1.63
N ILE A 96 -2.79 -15.24 -2.42
CA ILE A 96 -3.83 -14.28 -2.02
C ILE A 96 -4.98 -14.20 -3.01
N HIS A 97 -4.83 -14.63 -4.26
CA HIS A 97 -5.92 -14.67 -5.26
C HIS A 97 -6.49 -16.08 -5.39
N ASN A 98 -7.79 -16.19 -5.64
CA ASN A 98 -8.50 -17.48 -5.79
C ASN A 98 -8.35 -18.43 -4.59
N VAL A 99 -8.08 -17.89 -3.40
CA VAL A 99 -7.94 -18.62 -2.14
C VAL A 99 -8.84 -18.03 -1.07
N GLY A 100 -9.11 -18.78 0.01
CA GLY A 100 -9.95 -18.27 1.10
C GLY A 100 -9.33 -17.10 1.88
N ALA A 101 -8.02 -16.87 1.75
CA ALA A 101 -7.35 -15.69 2.30
C ALA A 101 -7.59 -14.40 1.49
N PHE A 102 -8.21 -14.48 0.31
CA PHE A 102 -8.39 -13.36 -0.61
C PHE A 102 -9.00 -12.12 0.04
N LEU A 103 -10.23 -12.23 0.55
CA LEU A 103 -10.93 -11.10 1.17
C LEU A 103 -10.21 -10.53 2.40
N PRO A 104 -9.80 -11.35 3.39
CA PRO A 104 -9.16 -10.81 4.59
C PRO A 104 -7.76 -10.26 4.30
N TRP A 105 -7.00 -10.84 3.36
CA TRP A 105 -5.70 -10.30 2.95
C TRP A 105 -5.85 -8.92 2.29
N HIS A 106 -6.78 -8.77 1.33
CA HIS A 106 -6.99 -7.49 0.65
C HIS A 106 -7.53 -6.42 1.60
N ARG A 107 -8.36 -6.80 2.58
CA ARG A 107 -8.80 -5.86 3.62
C ARG A 107 -7.64 -5.38 4.49
N LEU A 108 -6.70 -6.27 4.84
CA LEU A 108 -5.49 -5.88 5.57
C LEU A 108 -4.56 -5.01 4.70
N PHE A 109 -4.45 -5.32 3.41
CA PHE A 109 -3.66 -4.54 2.45
C PHE A 109 -4.15 -3.09 2.36
N VAL A 110 -5.45 -2.89 2.18
CA VAL A 110 -6.08 -1.57 2.17
C VAL A 110 -5.91 -0.86 3.51
N ARG A 111 -5.99 -1.58 4.63
CA ARG A 111 -5.74 -1.00 5.96
C ARG A 111 -4.26 -0.61 6.13
N ALA A 112 -3.32 -1.39 5.60
CA ALA A 112 -1.90 -1.06 5.64
C ALA A 112 -1.63 0.25 4.90
N HIS A 113 -2.21 0.41 3.72
CA HIS A 113 -2.14 1.65 2.94
C HIS A 113 -2.70 2.86 3.71
N GLU A 114 -3.91 2.74 4.24
CA GLU A 114 -4.54 3.78 5.08
C GLU A 114 -3.67 4.16 6.28
N VAL A 115 -3.08 3.16 6.97
CA VAL A 115 -2.18 3.40 8.10
C VAL A 115 -0.91 4.14 7.69
N LEU A 116 -0.32 3.81 6.53
CA LEU A 116 0.85 4.50 6.00
C LEU A 116 0.53 5.97 5.68
N LEU A 117 -0.59 6.23 5.00
CA LEU A 117 -1.08 7.58 4.73
C LEU A 117 -1.23 8.38 6.05
N GLN A 118 -1.83 7.76 7.07
CA GLN A 118 -2.12 8.39 8.35
C GLN A 118 -0.85 8.68 9.17
N GLN A 119 0.05 7.70 9.30
CA GLN A 119 1.18 7.79 10.23
C GLN A 119 2.41 8.45 9.64
N GLU A 120 2.60 8.37 8.32
CA GLU A 120 3.82 8.87 7.69
C GLU A 120 3.60 10.14 6.86
N CYS A 121 2.37 10.33 6.38
CA CYS A 121 2.00 11.48 5.57
C CYS A 121 0.99 12.42 6.26
N GLY A 122 0.63 12.14 7.51
CA GLY A 122 -0.26 12.99 8.32
C GLY A 122 -1.69 13.06 7.79
N TYR A 123 -2.12 12.10 6.96
CA TYR A 123 -3.49 12.03 6.49
C TYR A 123 -4.45 11.80 7.67
N THR A 124 -5.50 12.60 7.76
CA THR A 124 -6.49 12.47 8.85
C THR A 124 -7.80 11.83 8.41
N GLY A 125 -7.95 11.56 7.11
CA GLY A 125 -9.12 10.90 6.56
C GLY A 125 -9.05 9.38 6.64
N ALA A 126 -10.03 8.73 6.04
CA ALA A 126 -10.13 7.28 5.89
C ALA A 126 -9.99 6.89 4.43
N GLN A 127 -9.69 5.62 4.15
CA GLN A 127 -9.59 5.11 2.79
C GLN A 127 -10.92 5.32 2.03
N PRO A 128 -10.94 6.05 0.90
CA PRO A 128 -12.11 6.13 0.05
C PRO A 128 -12.32 4.85 -0.75
N TYR A 129 -13.56 4.62 -1.19
CA TYR A 129 -13.89 3.52 -2.09
C TYR A 129 -14.58 4.01 -3.36
N TRP A 130 -14.51 3.23 -4.43
CA TRP A 130 -15.31 3.46 -5.61
C TRP A 130 -16.67 2.77 -5.47
N ASP A 131 -17.76 3.55 -5.51
CA ASP A 131 -19.12 3.01 -5.56
C ASP A 131 -19.53 2.71 -7.02
N GLU A 132 -18.95 1.64 -7.58
CA GLU A 132 -19.21 1.18 -8.94
C GLU A 132 -20.70 1.01 -9.23
N ARG A 133 -21.47 0.56 -8.25
CA ARG A 133 -22.89 0.29 -8.41
C ARG A 133 -23.66 1.58 -8.67
N SER A 134 -23.42 2.61 -7.88
CA SER A 134 -24.05 3.91 -8.05
C SER A 134 -23.74 4.48 -9.43
N ASP A 135 -22.48 4.37 -9.88
CA ASP A 135 -22.06 4.84 -11.19
C ASP A 135 -22.73 4.04 -12.33
N ILE A 136 -22.82 2.71 -12.22
CA ILE A 136 -23.51 1.86 -13.19
C ILE A 136 -25.01 2.18 -13.25
N GLU A 137 -25.67 2.42 -12.12
CA GLU A 137 -27.08 2.81 -12.08
C GLU A 137 -27.31 4.17 -12.78
N GLN A 138 -26.40 5.14 -12.61
CA GLN A 138 -26.43 6.43 -13.29
C GLN A 138 -26.10 6.34 -14.78
N ILE A 139 -25.20 5.43 -15.18
CA ILE A 139 -24.94 5.15 -16.59
C ILE A 139 -26.19 4.53 -17.25
N ASN A 140 -26.79 3.55 -16.59
CA ASN A 140 -27.97 2.85 -17.12
C ASN A 140 -29.19 3.75 -17.26
N ASN A 141 -29.33 4.76 -16.39
CA ASN A 141 -30.43 5.72 -16.46
C ASN A 141 -30.10 6.97 -17.32
N GLY A 142 -28.89 7.03 -17.90
CA GLY A 142 -28.44 8.11 -18.79
C GLY A 142 -28.11 9.43 -18.10
N THR A 143 -27.96 9.45 -16.77
CA THR A 143 -27.58 10.66 -16.00
C THR A 143 -26.06 10.83 -15.87
N LEU A 144 -25.29 9.79 -16.17
CA LEU A 144 -23.83 9.80 -16.20
C LEU A 144 -23.33 9.11 -17.48
N THR A 145 -22.27 9.63 -18.09
CA THR A 145 -21.53 8.96 -19.16
C THR A 145 -20.17 8.46 -18.64
N ILE A 146 -19.57 7.47 -19.29
CA ILE A 146 -18.30 6.87 -18.86
C ILE A 146 -17.17 7.91 -18.72
N ASP A 147 -17.14 8.91 -19.61
CA ASP A 147 -16.19 10.02 -19.60
C ASP A 147 -16.44 11.04 -18.47
N GLN A 148 -17.54 10.92 -17.74
CA GLN A 148 -17.88 11.74 -16.57
C GLN A 148 -17.56 11.03 -15.24
N LEU A 149 -17.02 9.80 -15.27
CA LEU A 149 -16.64 9.06 -14.08
C LEU A 149 -15.50 9.77 -13.33
N VAL A 150 -15.78 10.23 -12.11
CA VAL A 150 -14.81 10.94 -11.25
C VAL A 150 -13.68 10.07 -10.71
N VAL A 151 -13.77 8.75 -10.86
CA VAL A 151 -12.67 7.81 -10.55
C VAL A 151 -11.70 7.68 -11.73
N PHE A 152 -12.12 8.10 -12.92
CA PHE A 152 -11.32 8.14 -14.15
C PHE A 152 -11.28 9.55 -14.76
N ASP A 153 -11.37 10.60 -13.94
CA ASP A 153 -11.26 11.96 -14.45
C ASP A 153 -9.79 12.33 -14.71
N ASN A 154 -9.57 13.28 -15.64
CA ASN A 154 -8.23 13.72 -16.02
C ASN A 154 -7.55 14.63 -14.98
N GLN A 155 -8.18 14.88 -13.83
CA GLN A 155 -7.68 15.72 -12.75
C GLN A 155 -7.16 14.88 -11.56
N THR A 156 -7.67 13.66 -11.38
CA THR A 156 -7.41 12.78 -10.23
C THR A 156 -6.97 11.37 -10.62
N GLY A 157 -7.15 10.97 -11.89
CA GLY A 157 -6.70 9.68 -12.44
C GLY A 157 -5.29 9.72 -13.04
N GLY A 158 -4.45 8.77 -12.65
CA GLY A 158 -3.19 8.45 -13.34
C GLY A 158 -3.40 7.52 -14.55
N PRO A 159 -2.39 7.35 -15.41
CA PRO A 159 -2.51 6.46 -16.57
C PRO A 159 -2.64 4.99 -16.13
N ASN A 160 -3.64 4.28 -16.67
CA ASN A 160 -3.88 2.84 -16.45
C ASN A 160 -2.77 1.91 -16.98
N VAL A 161 -1.74 2.48 -17.61
CA VAL A 161 -0.58 1.78 -18.14
C VAL A 161 0.66 2.55 -17.66
N PRO A 162 1.65 1.87 -17.07
CA PRO A 162 2.94 2.50 -16.79
C PRO A 162 3.53 3.15 -18.04
N SER A 163 4.31 4.22 -17.89
CA SER A 163 5.02 4.80 -19.04
C SER A 163 5.91 3.76 -19.71
N ASP A 164 6.18 3.94 -21.00
CA ASP A 164 7.04 3.04 -21.78
C ASP A 164 8.41 2.82 -21.12
N ASP A 165 8.93 3.83 -20.41
CA ASP A 165 10.18 3.77 -19.65
C ASP A 165 10.12 2.79 -18.47
N ILE A 166 8.97 2.70 -17.78
CA ILE A 166 8.75 1.77 -16.66
C ILE A 166 8.51 0.34 -17.16
N LEU A 167 7.79 0.19 -18.28
CA LEU A 167 7.62 -1.11 -18.94
C LEU A 167 8.97 -1.67 -19.44
N ALA A 168 9.83 -0.80 -19.97
CA ALA A 168 11.18 -1.16 -20.41
C ALA A 168 12.11 -1.50 -19.23
N LEU A 169 12.01 -0.77 -18.12
CA LEU A 169 12.80 -1.04 -16.91
C LEU A 169 12.44 -2.40 -16.28
N GLY A 170 11.16 -2.79 -16.32
CA GLY A 170 10.66 -4.05 -15.78
C GLY A 170 10.66 -5.24 -16.76
N ASN A 171 10.99 -5.03 -18.03
CA ASN A 171 10.84 -6.02 -19.11
C ASN A 171 9.41 -6.63 -19.19
N LEU A 172 8.39 -5.79 -19.02
CA LEU A 172 6.97 -6.21 -18.98
C LEU A 172 6.28 -5.87 -20.30
N SER A 173 5.53 -6.84 -20.86
CA SER A 173 4.69 -6.62 -22.05
C SER A 173 3.30 -6.08 -21.69
N TYR A 174 2.73 -5.27 -22.60
CA TYR A 174 1.40 -4.68 -22.46
C TYR A 174 0.31 -5.78 -22.27
N PRO A 175 -0.67 -5.62 -21.35
CA PRO A 175 -1.61 -6.69 -21.05
C PRO A 175 -2.55 -6.97 -22.24
N THR A 176 -2.78 -8.25 -22.55
CA THR A 176 -3.77 -8.67 -23.57
C THR A 176 -5.01 -9.28 -22.92
N ALA A 177 -6.13 -9.31 -23.64
CA ALA A 177 -7.47 -9.66 -23.14
C ALA A 177 -7.71 -11.16 -22.81
N ALA A 178 -6.66 -11.96 -22.56
CA ALA A 178 -6.76 -13.43 -22.50
C ALA A 178 -6.46 -14.04 -21.12
N VAL A 179 -6.66 -13.31 -20.01
CA VAL A 179 -6.34 -13.77 -18.64
C VAL A 179 -7.55 -14.38 -17.93
N LEU A 180 -8.30 -15.26 -18.62
CA LEU A 180 -9.49 -15.92 -18.07
C LEU A 180 -9.59 -17.36 -18.58
N ASP A 181 -8.69 -18.28 -18.20
CA ASP A 181 -8.98 -19.73 -18.23
C ASP A 181 -7.89 -20.59 -17.56
N TYR A 182 -7.89 -20.76 -16.24
CA TYR A 182 -7.26 -21.93 -15.60
C TYR A 182 -7.56 -21.95 -14.10
N ASP A 183 -7.91 -23.11 -13.54
CA ASP A 183 -7.48 -23.58 -12.20
C ASP A 183 -8.54 -24.52 -11.61
N GLY A 184 -8.40 -25.80 -11.94
CA GLY A 184 -8.97 -26.89 -11.16
C GLY A 184 -7.87 -27.54 -10.32
N ASP A 185 -8.05 -27.60 -9.01
CA ASP A 185 -7.26 -28.43 -8.10
C ASP A 185 -7.99 -28.74 -6.78
N SER A 186 -7.42 -29.62 -5.95
CA SER A 186 -8.11 -30.42 -4.92
C SER A 186 -7.59 -30.22 -3.47
N GLY A 187 -8.31 -29.41 -2.67
CA GLY A 187 -8.20 -29.28 -1.18
C GLY A 187 -8.62 -27.90 -0.61
N ASN A 188 -9.30 -27.80 0.56
CA ASN A 188 -10.52 -26.96 0.58
C ASN A 188 -10.80 -25.77 1.57
N VAL A 189 -10.06 -25.39 2.63
CA VAL A 189 -10.60 -24.34 3.56
C VAL A 189 -9.57 -23.44 4.28
N THR A 190 -9.73 -22.11 4.14
CA THR A 190 -9.09 -21.06 4.98
C THR A 190 -9.90 -20.80 6.25
N THR A 191 -9.25 -20.55 7.40
CA THR A 191 -9.92 -20.30 8.70
C THR A 191 -9.64 -18.89 9.24
N LEU A 192 -10.44 -18.43 10.21
CA LEU A 192 -10.25 -17.10 10.85
C LEU A 192 -8.92 -16.95 11.60
N ASN A 193 -8.24 -18.03 11.94
CA ASN A 193 -6.94 -17.98 12.62
C ASN A 193 -5.75 -17.85 11.65
N HIS A 194 -6.00 -17.74 10.34
CA HIS A 194 -4.94 -17.61 9.35
C HIS A 194 -4.19 -16.27 9.53
N THR A 195 -2.87 -16.33 9.70
CA THR A 195 -2.01 -15.14 9.86
C THR A 195 -1.73 -14.49 8.52
N LEU A 196 -2.01 -13.19 8.44
CA LEU A 196 -1.74 -12.30 7.33
C LEU A 196 -0.54 -11.40 7.67
N TRP A 197 0.30 -11.13 6.68
CA TRP A 197 1.52 -10.34 6.86
C TRP A 197 1.72 -9.40 5.67
N MET A 198 2.29 -8.23 5.93
CA MET A 198 2.46 -7.15 4.95
C MET A 198 3.94 -6.78 4.77
N VAL A 199 4.82 -7.79 4.63
CA VAL A 199 6.28 -7.60 4.47
C VAL A 199 6.90 -6.65 5.49
N ASN A 200 6.38 -6.66 6.74
CA ASN A 200 6.78 -5.76 7.82
C ASN A 200 6.50 -4.27 7.60
N LEU A 201 5.61 -3.89 6.68
CA LEU A 201 5.08 -2.53 6.59
C LEU A 201 4.22 -2.20 7.81
N ILE A 202 3.35 -3.14 8.16
CA ILE A 202 2.53 -3.13 9.38
C ILE A 202 2.68 -4.44 10.14
N ALA A 203 2.32 -4.44 11.42
CA ALA A 203 2.27 -5.65 12.23
C ALA A 203 1.33 -6.72 11.63
N ASN A 204 1.70 -7.99 11.78
CA ASN A 204 0.88 -9.13 11.36
C ASN A 204 -0.47 -9.14 12.09
N ALA A 205 -1.51 -9.62 11.40
CA ALA A 205 -2.86 -9.77 11.93
C ALA A 205 -3.49 -11.09 11.46
N THR A 206 -4.50 -11.61 12.15
CA THR A 206 -5.24 -12.78 11.68
C THR A 206 -6.38 -12.39 10.74
N ALA A 207 -6.88 -13.34 9.94
CA ALA A 207 -8.10 -13.13 9.17
C ALA A 207 -9.29 -12.72 10.06
N GLY A 208 -9.42 -13.27 11.27
CA GLY A 208 -10.43 -12.88 12.25
C GLY A 208 -10.28 -11.42 12.71
N ASP A 209 -9.05 -11.00 13.03
CA ASP A 209 -8.75 -9.62 13.45
C ASP A 209 -9.16 -8.58 12.39
N VAL A 210 -9.01 -8.93 11.11
CA VAL A 210 -9.29 -8.06 9.97
C VAL A 210 -10.76 -8.12 9.56
N MET A 211 -11.42 -9.26 9.79
CA MET A 211 -12.82 -9.41 9.47
C MET A 211 -13.75 -8.65 10.43
N ASP A 212 -13.31 -8.40 11.66
CA ASP A 212 -13.98 -7.53 12.63
C ASP A 212 -13.75 -6.04 12.33
N LEU A 213 -14.72 -5.40 11.67
CA LEU A 213 -14.65 -3.99 11.29
C LEU A 213 -14.57 -3.03 12.49
N GLY A 214 -15.17 -3.39 13.62
CA GLY A 214 -15.11 -2.61 14.87
C GLY A 214 -13.87 -2.92 15.72
N GLY A 215 -13.09 -3.94 15.34
CA GLY A 215 -11.87 -4.35 16.00
C GLY A 215 -10.73 -3.34 15.81
N SER A 216 -9.69 -3.44 16.65
CA SER A 216 -8.55 -2.50 16.64
C SER A 216 -7.72 -2.52 15.35
N THR A 217 -7.82 -3.60 14.57
CA THR A 217 -7.09 -3.73 13.31
C THR A 217 -7.76 -2.92 12.20
N SER A 218 -9.07 -3.09 11.99
CA SER A 218 -9.81 -2.39 10.94
C SER A 218 -10.32 -1.02 11.36
N CYS A 219 -11.01 -0.93 12.51
CA CYS A 219 -11.53 0.30 13.10
C CYS A 219 -12.19 1.24 12.08
N ALA A 220 -13.07 0.69 11.24
CA ALA A 220 -13.65 1.41 10.11
C ALA A 220 -15.11 1.02 9.87
N GLU A 221 -15.89 1.97 9.36
CA GLU A 221 -17.22 1.73 8.81
C GLU A 221 -17.34 2.35 7.41
N TYR A 222 -18.36 1.94 6.67
CA TYR A 222 -18.64 2.40 5.32
C TYR A 222 -19.90 3.26 5.37
N VAL A 223 -19.82 4.49 4.87
CA VAL A 223 -20.88 5.51 4.93
C VAL A 223 -21.14 6.20 3.59
#